data_AF-I0K9P8-F1
#
_entry.id   AF-I0K9P8-F1
#
_cell.length_a   1.000
_cell.length_b   1.000
_cell.length_c   1.000
_cell.angle_alpha   90.00
_cell.angle_beta   90.00
_cell.angle_gamma   90.00
#
_symmetry.space_group_name_H-M   'P 1'
#
loop_
_entity.id
_entity.type
_entity.pdbx_description
1 polymer ?
#
loop_
_entity_poly.entity_id
_entity_poly.type
_entity_poly.pdbx_seq_one_letter_code
_entity_poly.pdbx_strand_id
1 'polypeptide(L)'
;MAYGQIDWGAYSQSFPDGATDNPATVALMLAIPSANNSFWTTHETCPQLNKLVSDSSFRQVRPADLVARTTFDTARAHFFLHGVRPNNAAAYEFRVLDYPTNRVVVPWHQIEQFTEASLMQQSGLPQMGYLGGFRAPLGHTLIVDVRKANTGQIVATSLIAWVAIRPVITNVYTSDNLDDFLKKLQYPWARETKRHPAEPLTLPSTNTNLILVLNAAIYHKEQVQYELVRNEDVVIPWTNNAYDNSFVWLKDYKPGTYQVRLRYTAQPQHVTTYRFVVEPAWYESRGFKIMVGIVVAACLGAIFFLLLYVQQKQKSRQELAKKTKLQLELKAIYAQLNPHFVFNALNSIQGLINKQDIQGANNYLSDFARLLRESLTNSNKDEISIHEELQGLDTYLKLERLRFGFEYQISLADSINPYDGSIPALLLQPLVENAVKHGVSALGDAGRIQVRFDRINDTMLVQISDNGNGFRGDAPTGGFGLKLTRDRINLLTELNREQPIELEIAPPSPTGATLTLRFNHWFA
;
A
#
# COMPACT_ATOMS: atom_id res chain seq x y z
N MET A 1 68.40 -49.05 -1.98
CA MET A 1 67.49 -48.07 -1.36
C MET A 1 66.37 -47.81 -2.36
N ALA A 2 65.11 -47.96 -1.95
CA ALA A 2 63.98 -47.74 -2.85
C ALA A 2 63.59 -46.25 -2.82
N TYR A 3 63.29 -45.67 -3.98
CA TYR A 3 63.13 -44.22 -4.14
C TYR A 3 61.74 -43.80 -4.67
N GLY A 4 60.76 -44.69 -4.67
CA GLY A 4 59.41 -44.38 -5.17
C GLY A 4 58.33 -45.22 -4.51
N GLN A 5 57.82 -44.73 -3.37
CA GLN A 5 56.58 -45.20 -2.78
C GLN A 5 55.51 -44.13 -3.06
N ILE A 6 54.58 -44.43 -3.97
CA ILE A 6 53.36 -43.64 -4.16
C ILE A 6 52.17 -44.51 -3.76
N ASP A 7 51.17 -43.90 -3.11
CA ASP A 7 49.88 -44.57 -2.88
C ASP A 7 49.12 -44.58 -4.21
N TRP A 8 49.10 -45.74 -4.87
CA TRP A 8 48.47 -45.89 -6.18
C TRP A 8 46.97 -45.63 -6.18
N GLY A 9 46.29 -45.69 -5.02
CA GLY A 9 44.88 -45.32 -4.90
C GLY A 9 44.63 -43.81 -5.07
N ALA A 10 45.66 -42.99 -4.81
CA ALA A 10 45.59 -41.53 -4.92
C ALA A 10 46.01 -41.00 -6.32
N TYR A 11 46.36 -41.89 -7.26
CA TYR A 11 46.85 -41.52 -8.59
C TYR A 11 46.06 -42.21 -9.70
N SER A 12 45.70 -41.44 -10.72
CA SER A 12 45.27 -41.97 -12.01
C SER A 12 46.47 -42.47 -12.80
N GLN A 13 46.31 -43.62 -13.42
CA GLN A 13 47.36 -44.30 -14.18
C GLN A 13 46.98 -44.33 -15.65
N SER A 14 47.95 -44.13 -16.54
CA SER A 14 47.75 -44.16 -17.98
C SER A 14 48.93 -44.83 -18.66
N PHE A 15 48.64 -45.87 -19.43
CA PHE A 15 49.61 -46.69 -20.14
C PHE A 15 48.97 -47.23 -21.43
N PRO A 16 49.75 -47.72 -22.41
CA PRO A 16 49.22 -48.29 -23.64
C PRO A 16 48.35 -49.53 -23.38
N ASP A 17 47.33 -49.76 -24.20
CA ASP A 17 46.45 -50.93 -24.07
C ASP A 17 47.25 -52.23 -24.21
N GLY A 18 46.98 -53.20 -23.32
CA GLY A 18 47.68 -54.49 -23.28
C GLY A 18 49.13 -54.44 -22.77
N ALA A 19 49.63 -53.27 -22.35
CA ALA A 19 51.00 -53.11 -21.84
C ALA A 19 51.31 -54.03 -20.64
N THR A 20 50.31 -54.30 -19.80
CA THR A 20 50.44 -55.13 -18.60
C THR A 20 50.24 -56.62 -18.85
N ASP A 21 49.76 -57.02 -20.03
CA ASP A 21 49.39 -58.42 -20.32
C ASP A 21 50.62 -59.33 -20.42
N ASN A 22 51.75 -58.77 -20.90
CA ASN A 22 53.03 -59.46 -20.96
C ASN A 22 54.06 -58.74 -20.07
N PRO A 23 54.62 -59.44 -19.05
CA PRO A 23 55.62 -58.87 -18.15
C PRO A 23 56.93 -58.41 -18.83
N ALA A 24 57.19 -58.84 -20.07
CA ALA A 24 58.37 -58.44 -20.84
C ALA A 24 58.14 -57.20 -21.74
N THR A 25 56.88 -56.75 -21.88
CA THR A 25 56.57 -55.56 -22.67
C THR A 25 57.12 -54.33 -21.98
N VAL A 26 57.96 -53.56 -22.69
CA VAL A 26 58.48 -52.29 -22.18
C VAL A 26 57.47 -51.20 -22.47
N ALA A 27 56.81 -50.71 -21.42
CA ALA A 27 55.76 -49.72 -21.55
C ALA A 27 55.88 -48.66 -20.46
N LEU A 28 55.65 -47.42 -20.86
CA LEU A 28 55.75 -46.28 -19.97
C LEU A 28 54.38 -46.01 -19.32
N MET A 29 54.36 -46.03 -18.00
CA MET A 29 53.18 -45.75 -17.19
C MET A 29 53.28 -44.35 -16.58
N LEU A 30 52.30 -43.51 -16.89
CA LEU A 30 52.16 -42.18 -16.33
C LEU A 30 51.19 -42.23 -15.14
N ALA A 31 51.62 -41.71 -14.00
CA ALA A 31 50.80 -41.53 -12.80
C ALA A 31 50.66 -40.03 -12.48
N ILE A 32 49.41 -39.55 -12.43
CA ILE A 32 49.05 -38.18 -12.02
C ILE A 32 48.05 -38.24 -10.87
N PRO A 33 48.01 -37.26 -9.95
CA PRO A 33 47.07 -37.30 -8.82
C PRO A 33 45.62 -37.48 -9.31
N SER A 34 44.85 -38.36 -8.66
CA SER A 34 43.49 -38.74 -9.06
C SER A 34 42.52 -37.56 -9.05
N ALA A 35 42.73 -36.60 -8.14
CA ALA A 35 41.99 -35.33 -8.08
C ALA A 35 42.12 -34.45 -9.36
N ASN A 36 43.11 -34.74 -10.21
CA ASN A 36 43.35 -34.02 -11.46
C ASN A 36 42.86 -34.79 -12.70
N ASN A 37 42.34 -36.00 -12.49
CA ASN A 37 41.90 -36.89 -13.55
C ASN A 37 40.49 -36.53 -14.07
N SER A 38 39.82 -35.57 -13.43
CA SER A 38 38.41 -35.21 -13.61
C SER A 38 38.06 -34.49 -14.92
N PHE A 39 39.05 -34.19 -15.76
CA PHE A 39 38.91 -33.30 -16.91
C PHE A 39 39.29 -33.98 -18.24
N TRP A 40 38.93 -35.25 -18.41
CA TRP A 40 39.26 -36.08 -19.58
C TRP A 40 38.99 -35.42 -20.96
N THR A 41 38.04 -34.49 -21.04
CA THR A 41 37.69 -33.73 -22.26
C THR A 41 38.79 -32.74 -22.70
N THR A 42 39.78 -32.43 -21.87
CA THR A 42 40.87 -31.50 -22.22
C THR A 42 41.93 -32.12 -23.13
N HIS A 43 42.05 -33.46 -23.20
CA HIS A 43 42.98 -34.10 -24.12
C HIS A 43 42.58 -33.88 -25.58
N GLU A 44 41.32 -34.15 -25.93
CA GLU A 44 40.79 -34.00 -27.29
C GLU A 44 40.86 -32.54 -27.81
N THR A 45 40.88 -31.59 -26.88
CA THR A 45 40.86 -30.16 -27.16
C THR A 45 42.19 -29.44 -26.95
N CYS A 46 43.27 -30.14 -26.54
CA CYS A 46 44.58 -29.55 -26.33
C CYS A 46 45.32 -29.30 -27.66
N PRO A 47 45.46 -28.06 -28.15
CA PRO A 47 46.02 -27.80 -29.48
C PRO A 47 47.50 -28.18 -29.59
N GLN A 48 48.25 -28.08 -28.47
CA GLN A 48 49.68 -28.37 -28.43
C GLN A 48 49.96 -29.87 -28.55
N LEU A 49 49.22 -30.71 -27.81
CA LEU A 49 49.31 -32.16 -27.93
C LEU A 49 48.86 -32.60 -29.32
N ASN A 50 47.74 -32.09 -29.81
CA ASN A 50 47.26 -32.40 -31.17
C ASN A 50 48.32 -32.04 -32.22
N LYS A 51 48.96 -30.87 -32.10
CA LYS A 51 50.05 -30.45 -32.98
C LYS A 51 51.23 -31.43 -32.95
N LEU A 52 51.74 -31.78 -31.77
CA LEU A 52 52.84 -32.75 -31.61
C LEU A 52 52.49 -34.13 -32.17
N VAL A 53 51.31 -34.64 -31.84
CA VAL A 53 50.87 -35.99 -32.24
C VAL A 53 50.58 -36.07 -33.75
N SER A 54 50.16 -34.96 -34.36
CA SER A 54 49.92 -34.85 -35.81
C SER A 54 51.18 -34.58 -36.65
N ASP A 55 52.28 -34.17 -36.02
CA ASP A 55 53.55 -33.90 -36.71
C ASP A 55 54.21 -35.22 -37.14
N SER A 56 54.39 -35.40 -38.46
CA SER A 56 54.97 -36.60 -39.05
C SER A 56 56.41 -36.84 -38.59
N SER A 57 57.20 -35.77 -38.44
CA SER A 57 58.59 -35.87 -37.97
C SER A 57 58.66 -36.31 -36.51
N PHE A 58 57.71 -35.86 -35.69
CA PHE A 58 57.59 -36.24 -34.29
C PHE A 58 57.20 -37.72 -34.14
N ARG A 59 56.28 -38.20 -34.99
CA ARG A 59 55.76 -39.57 -34.98
C ARG A 59 56.72 -40.59 -35.59
N GLN A 60 57.48 -40.25 -36.63
CA GLN A 60 58.33 -41.20 -37.37
C GLN A 60 59.37 -41.92 -36.48
N VAL A 61 59.86 -41.24 -35.44
CA VAL A 61 60.92 -41.75 -34.55
C VAL A 61 60.36 -42.38 -33.26
N ARG A 62 59.04 -42.46 -33.10
CA ARG A 62 58.36 -42.88 -31.86
C ARG A 62 57.35 -43.99 -32.11
N PRO A 63 57.05 -44.81 -31.08
CA PRO A 63 56.03 -45.85 -31.19
C PRO A 63 54.63 -45.27 -31.51
N ALA A 64 53.80 -46.10 -32.15
CA ALA A 64 52.45 -45.71 -32.55
C ALA A 64 51.52 -45.55 -31.33
N ASP A 65 51.72 -46.37 -30.31
CA ASP A 65 50.94 -46.50 -29.07
C ASP A 65 51.41 -45.57 -27.94
N LEU A 66 51.87 -44.36 -28.28
CA LEU A 66 52.24 -43.37 -27.27
C LEU A 66 51.05 -42.94 -26.41
N VAL A 67 51.33 -42.68 -25.13
CA VAL A 67 50.34 -42.17 -24.17
C VAL A 67 50.42 -40.66 -24.15
N ALA A 68 49.30 -39.98 -24.35
CA ALA A 68 49.20 -38.53 -24.20
C ALA A 68 48.12 -38.18 -23.19
N ARG A 69 48.44 -37.31 -22.24
CA ARG A 69 47.53 -36.85 -21.18
C ARG A 69 47.70 -35.36 -20.91
N THR A 70 46.70 -34.76 -20.29
CA THR A 70 46.72 -33.38 -19.84
C THR A 70 46.57 -33.33 -18.32
N THR A 71 47.26 -32.40 -17.67
CA THR A 71 46.99 -32.00 -16.28
C THR A 71 46.87 -30.49 -16.24
N PHE A 72 46.29 -29.94 -15.19
CA PHE A 72 46.04 -28.51 -15.06
C PHE A 72 46.56 -27.93 -13.75
N ASP A 73 46.89 -28.77 -12.76
CA ASP A 73 47.57 -28.29 -11.57
C ASP A 73 49.10 -28.34 -11.75
N THR A 74 49.85 -27.84 -10.78
CA THR A 74 51.32 -27.87 -10.83
C THR A 74 51.92 -29.10 -10.16
N ALA A 75 51.10 -30.14 -9.92
CA ALA A 75 51.58 -31.38 -9.31
C ALA A 75 52.57 -32.10 -10.24
N ARG A 76 53.40 -32.94 -9.62
CA ARG A 76 54.35 -33.75 -10.35
C ARG A 76 53.64 -34.92 -11.01
N ALA A 77 53.99 -35.15 -12.26
CA ALA A 77 53.68 -36.35 -13.01
C ALA A 77 54.80 -37.37 -12.80
N HIS A 78 54.44 -38.56 -12.33
CA HIS A 78 55.37 -39.63 -12.04
C HIS A 78 55.38 -40.63 -13.19
N PHE A 79 56.57 -41.07 -13.58
CA PHE A 79 56.73 -41.99 -14.70
C PHE A 79 57.40 -43.28 -14.24
N PHE A 80 56.76 -44.39 -14.58
CA PHE A 80 57.22 -45.74 -14.30
C PHE A 80 57.43 -46.49 -15.61
N LEU A 81 58.34 -47.46 -15.60
CA LEU A 81 58.66 -48.27 -16.76
C LEU A 81 58.41 -49.74 -16.46
N HIS A 82 57.32 -50.26 -17.01
CA HIS A 82 56.99 -51.68 -16.99
C HIS A 82 57.93 -52.46 -17.91
N GLY A 83 58.17 -53.74 -17.59
CA GLY A 83 59.10 -54.60 -18.32
C GLY A 83 60.59 -54.37 -18.05
N VAL A 84 60.94 -53.33 -17.29
CA VAL A 84 62.33 -53.00 -16.92
C VAL A 84 62.57 -53.19 -15.43
N ARG A 85 63.59 -53.97 -15.11
CA ARG A 85 64.01 -54.43 -13.79
C ARG A 85 65.52 -54.23 -13.62
N PRO A 86 66.07 -54.31 -12.39
CA PRO A 86 67.49 -54.08 -12.15
C PRO A 86 68.44 -54.91 -13.03
N ASN A 87 68.03 -56.12 -13.43
CA ASN A 87 68.84 -57.03 -14.24
C ASN A 87 68.89 -56.68 -15.75
N ASN A 88 67.93 -55.93 -16.28
CA ASN A 88 67.88 -55.55 -17.70
C ASN A 88 67.90 -54.03 -17.93
N ALA A 89 67.93 -53.22 -16.87
CA ALA A 89 67.88 -51.77 -16.94
C ALA A 89 69.00 -51.12 -17.74
N ALA A 90 70.21 -51.69 -17.71
CA ALA A 90 71.35 -51.19 -18.50
C ALA A 90 71.12 -51.23 -20.02
N ALA A 91 70.11 -51.98 -20.49
CA ALA A 91 69.74 -52.01 -21.90
C ALA A 91 68.88 -50.81 -22.32
N TYR A 92 68.43 -49.97 -21.37
CA TYR A 92 67.48 -48.89 -21.61
C TYR A 92 67.97 -47.56 -21.04
N GLU A 93 67.68 -46.49 -21.78
CA GLU A 93 67.90 -45.12 -21.34
C GLU A 93 66.63 -44.32 -21.53
N PHE A 94 66.41 -43.30 -20.70
CA PHE A 94 65.30 -42.37 -20.86
C PHE A 94 65.81 -40.93 -20.99
N ARG A 95 64.98 -40.07 -21.59
CA ARG A 95 65.17 -38.62 -21.58
C ARG A 95 63.85 -37.93 -21.32
N VAL A 96 63.93 -36.69 -20.86
CA VAL A 96 62.77 -35.80 -20.69
C VAL A 96 63.04 -34.51 -21.44
N LEU A 97 62.13 -34.14 -22.35
CA LEU A 97 62.18 -32.90 -23.11
C LEU A 97 61.01 -32.01 -22.72
N ASP A 98 61.23 -30.70 -22.74
CA ASP A 98 60.18 -29.69 -22.57
C ASP A 98 59.81 -29.08 -23.93
N TYR A 99 58.52 -29.05 -24.25
CA TYR A 99 57.94 -28.37 -25.40
C TYR A 99 57.07 -27.21 -24.90
N PRO A 100 57.13 -26.00 -25.51
CA PRO A 100 57.74 -25.67 -26.79
C PRO A 100 59.21 -25.24 -26.74
N THR A 101 59.83 -25.18 -25.56
CA THR A 101 61.20 -24.64 -25.43
C THR A 101 62.28 -25.51 -26.09
N ASN A 102 61.96 -26.77 -26.38
CA ASN A 102 62.88 -27.82 -26.82
C ASN A 102 64.06 -28.03 -25.86
N ARG A 103 63.90 -27.63 -24.59
CA ARG A 103 64.93 -27.81 -23.57
C ARG A 103 64.99 -29.28 -23.17
N VAL A 104 66.21 -29.81 -23.10
CA VAL A 104 66.48 -31.11 -22.48
C VAL A 104 66.40 -30.93 -20.96
N VAL A 105 65.35 -31.50 -20.35
CA VAL A 105 65.15 -31.49 -18.89
C VAL A 105 66.00 -32.57 -18.24
N VAL A 106 66.01 -33.76 -18.84
CA VAL A 106 66.89 -34.87 -18.48
C VAL A 106 67.52 -35.38 -19.78
N PRO A 107 68.86 -35.34 -19.94
CA PRO A 107 69.52 -35.96 -21.08
C PRO A 107 69.34 -37.49 -21.04
N TRP A 108 69.78 -38.21 -22.06
CA TRP A 108 69.74 -39.68 -22.02
C TRP A 108 70.44 -40.18 -20.75
N HIS A 109 69.68 -40.83 -19.89
CA HIS A 109 70.09 -41.25 -18.56
C HIS A 109 69.71 -42.70 -18.33
N GLN A 110 70.55 -43.41 -17.58
CA GLN A 110 70.34 -44.81 -17.23
C GLN A 110 69.24 -44.95 -16.16
N ILE A 111 68.58 -46.10 -16.14
CA ILE A 111 67.47 -46.34 -15.20
C ILE A 111 68.05 -46.97 -13.93
N GLU A 112 68.23 -46.14 -12.90
CA GLU A 112 68.88 -46.55 -11.65
C GLU A 112 67.88 -46.75 -10.49
N GLN A 113 66.67 -46.21 -10.62
CA GLN A 113 65.64 -46.26 -9.58
C GLN A 113 64.54 -47.25 -9.94
N PHE A 114 64.05 -47.96 -8.93
CA PHE A 114 63.00 -48.97 -9.08
C PHE A 114 61.98 -48.85 -7.95
N THR A 115 60.77 -49.31 -8.22
CA THR A 115 59.73 -49.45 -7.21
C THR A 115 60.09 -50.53 -6.19
N GLU A 116 59.50 -50.47 -5.00
CA GLU A 116 59.68 -51.52 -3.99
C GLU A 116 59.02 -52.84 -4.42
N ALA A 117 59.55 -53.96 -3.93
CA ALA A 117 58.95 -55.28 -4.13
C ALA A 117 57.54 -55.39 -3.51
N SER A 118 57.26 -54.58 -2.48
CA SER A 118 55.95 -54.45 -1.82
C SER A 118 54.87 -53.88 -2.75
N LEU A 119 55.24 -53.20 -3.83
CA LEU A 119 54.30 -52.66 -4.82
C LEU A 119 53.34 -53.73 -5.35
N MET A 120 53.88 -54.90 -5.67
CA MET A 120 53.11 -56.02 -6.20
C MET A 120 52.02 -56.48 -5.23
N GLN A 121 52.23 -56.35 -3.92
CA GLN A 121 51.25 -56.71 -2.91
C GLN A 121 50.10 -55.70 -2.82
N GLN A 122 50.34 -54.43 -3.19
CA GLN A 122 49.36 -53.34 -3.06
C GLN A 122 48.57 -53.07 -4.34
N SER A 123 49.21 -53.12 -5.50
CA SER A 123 48.60 -52.77 -6.80
C SER A 123 48.45 -53.93 -7.77
N GLY A 124 49.06 -55.09 -7.47
CA GLY A 124 49.17 -56.22 -8.41
C GLY A 124 50.17 -55.99 -9.55
N LEU A 125 50.85 -54.82 -9.60
CA LEU A 125 51.84 -54.52 -10.63
C LEU A 125 53.23 -55.05 -10.23
N PRO A 126 54.01 -55.61 -11.18
CA PRO A 126 55.36 -56.08 -10.88
C PRO A 126 56.29 -54.91 -10.52
N GLN A 127 57.50 -55.22 -10.04
CA GLN A 127 58.55 -54.21 -9.88
C GLN A 127 58.85 -53.53 -11.23
N MET A 128 58.94 -52.20 -11.21
CA MET A 128 59.11 -51.35 -12.39
C MET A 128 60.29 -50.39 -12.19
N GLY A 129 60.87 -49.93 -13.29
CA GLY A 129 61.77 -48.77 -13.28
C GLY A 129 61.01 -47.50 -12.89
N TYR A 130 61.62 -46.62 -12.11
CA TYR A 130 61.07 -45.31 -11.77
C TYR A 130 61.94 -44.23 -12.42
N LEU A 131 61.35 -43.46 -13.33
CA LEU A 131 62.08 -42.45 -14.10
C LEU A 131 62.09 -41.07 -13.41
N GLY A 132 61.29 -40.91 -12.35
CA GLY A 132 61.17 -39.69 -11.56
C GLY A 132 59.81 -39.00 -11.67
N GLY A 133 59.64 -37.97 -10.84
CA GLY A 133 58.46 -37.09 -10.82
C GLY A 133 58.79 -35.71 -11.36
N PHE A 134 58.22 -35.33 -12.50
CA PHE A 134 58.49 -34.08 -13.21
C PHE A 134 57.29 -33.15 -13.21
N ARG A 135 57.54 -31.85 -13.35
CA ARG A 135 56.51 -30.81 -13.51
C ARG A 135 56.95 -29.78 -14.54
N ALA A 136 56.00 -29.18 -15.25
CA ALA A 136 56.27 -28.07 -16.16
C ALA A 136 55.30 -26.90 -15.87
N PRO A 137 55.62 -25.67 -16.32
CA PRO A 137 54.68 -24.55 -16.28
C PRO A 137 53.43 -24.82 -17.12
N LEU A 138 52.34 -24.09 -16.84
CA LEU A 138 51.15 -24.10 -17.71
C LEU A 138 51.52 -23.66 -19.13
N GLY A 139 50.97 -24.34 -20.13
CA GLY A 139 51.27 -24.16 -21.55
C GLY A 139 52.48 -24.97 -22.05
N HIS A 140 53.09 -25.80 -21.20
CA HIS A 140 54.22 -26.66 -21.57
C HIS A 140 53.79 -28.14 -21.61
N THR A 141 54.51 -28.91 -22.41
CA THR A 141 54.36 -30.37 -22.52
C THR A 141 55.69 -31.04 -22.26
N LEU A 142 55.71 -32.03 -21.36
CA LEU A 142 56.86 -32.91 -21.20
C LEU A 142 56.72 -34.12 -22.12
N ILE A 143 57.81 -34.42 -22.83
CA ILE A 143 57.96 -35.61 -23.67
C ILE A 143 58.96 -36.52 -22.98
N VAL A 144 58.52 -37.69 -22.53
CA VAL A 144 59.37 -38.70 -21.93
C VAL A 144 59.56 -39.82 -22.94
N ASP A 145 60.78 -39.98 -23.42
CA ASP A 145 61.16 -41.04 -24.36
C ASP A 145 62.03 -42.06 -23.65
N VAL A 146 61.81 -43.34 -23.94
CA VAL A 146 62.66 -44.47 -23.51
C VAL A 146 63.20 -45.16 -24.76
N ARG A 147 64.51 -45.41 -24.81
CA ARG A 147 65.17 -46.07 -25.93
C ARG A 147 65.97 -47.29 -25.49
N LYS A 148 66.28 -48.17 -26.44
CA LYS A 148 67.32 -49.20 -26.27
C LYS A 148 68.70 -48.54 -26.40
N ALA A 149 69.59 -48.75 -25.43
CA ALA A 149 70.91 -48.12 -25.38
C ALA A 149 71.81 -48.53 -26.56
N ASN A 150 71.68 -49.76 -27.05
CA ASN A 150 72.50 -50.32 -28.13
C ASN A 150 72.07 -49.88 -29.55
N THR A 151 70.76 -49.75 -29.81
CA THR A 151 70.25 -49.39 -31.15
C THR A 151 69.83 -47.93 -31.26
N GLY A 152 69.65 -47.23 -30.13
CA GLY A 152 69.11 -45.88 -30.10
C GLY A 152 67.61 -45.79 -30.41
N GLN A 153 66.94 -46.91 -30.69
CA GLN A 153 65.52 -46.96 -31.05
C GLN A 153 64.64 -46.62 -29.84
N ILE A 154 63.75 -45.63 -29.99
CA ILE A 154 62.74 -45.28 -28.98
C ILE A 154 61.69 -46.40 -28.97
N VAL A 155 61.47 -46.98 -27.79
CA VAL A 155 60.56 -48.12 -27.57
C VAL A 155 59.30 -47.73 -26.79
N ALA A 156 59.33 -46.63 -26.04
CA ALA A 156 58.16 -46.12 -25.34
C ALA A 156 58.21 -44.59 -25.28
N THR A 157 57.07 -43.94 -25.46
CA THR A 157 56.92 -42.48 -25.27
C THR A 157 55.66 -42.17 -24.48
N SER A 158 55.77 -41.22 -23.55
CA SER A 158 54.63 -40.61 -22.88
C SER A 158 54.71 -39.09 -22.94
N LEU A 159 53.55 -38.47 -23.16
CA LEU A 159 53.36 -37.02 -23.24
C LEU A 159 52.43 -36.58 -22.13
N ILE A 160 52.80 -35.49 -21.47
CA ILE A 160 51.90 -34.82 -20.55
C ILE A 160 51.97 -33.31 -20.72
N ALA A 161 50.81 -32.69 -20.95
CA ALA A 161 50.68 -31.25 -21.11
C ALA A 161 50.05 -30.60 -19.87
N TRP A 162 50.68 -29.55 -19.36
CA TRP A 162 50.12 -28.68 -18.34
C TRP A 162 49.26 -27.62 -19.02
N VAL A 163 47.94 -27.67 -18.85
CA VAL A 163 47.00 -26.81 -19.58
C VAL A 163 46.33 -25.78 -18.66
N ALA A 164 46.23 -24.54 -19.14
CA ALA A 164 45.39 -23.54 -18.50
C ALA A 164 43.91 -23.90 -18.72
N ILE A 165 43.13 -23.97 -17.63
CA ILE A 165 41.71 -24.28 -17.71
C ILE A 165 40.88 -23.23 -16.96
N ARG A 166 39.66 -23.00 -17.46
CA ARG A 166 38.63 -22.22 -16.79
C ARG A 166 37.32 -23.02 -16.77
N PRO A 167 36.43 -22.81 -15.79
CA PRO A 167 35.12 -23.44 -15.81
C PRO A 167 34.36 -23.10 -17.09
N VAL A 168 33.75 -24.07 -17.74
CA VAL A 168 32.92 -23.83 -18.93
C VAL A 168 31.50 -24.23 -18.59
N ILE A 169 30.57 -23.29 -18.66
CA ILE A 169 29.15 -23.56 -18.42
C ILE A 169 28.57 -24.18 -19.69
N THR A 170 28.01 -25.38 -19.60
CA THR A 170 27.35 -26.05 -20.73
C THR A 170 25.86 -25.76 -20.74
N ASN A 171 25.21 -25.81 -19.58
CA ASN A 171 23.77 -25.71 -19.47
C ASN A 171 23.40 -24.86 -18.26
N VAL A 172 22.26 -24.17 -18.37
CA VAL A 172 21.71 -23.35 -17.31
C VAL A 172 20.26 -23.76 -17.10
N TYR A 173 19.93 -24.12 -15.88
CA TYR A 173 18.58 -24.47 -15.47
C TYR A 173 18.03 -23.43 -14.50
N THR A 174 16.77 -23.11 -14.68
CA THR A 174 15.97 -22.27 -13.80
C THR A 174 14.89 -23.13 -13.18
N SER A 175 14.10 -22.51 -12.32
CA SER A 175 12.94 -23.14 -11.73
C SER A 175 11.92 -23.67 -12.73
N ASP A 176 11.82 -23.05 -13.91
CA ASP A 176 10.86 -23.43 -14.95
C ASP A 176 11.22 -24.75 -15.65
N ASN A 177 12.50 -25.15 -15.58
CA ASN A 177 13.01 -26.38 -16.19
C ASN A 177 13.76 -27.26 -15.19
N LEU A 178 13.47 -27.11 -13.89
CA LEU A 178 14.09 -27.88 -12.82
C LEU A 178 13.84 -29.38 -12.99
N ASP A 179 12.67 -29.78 -13.47
CA ASP A 179 12.35 -31.19 -13.73
C ASP A 179 13.27 -31.81 -14.79
N ASP A 180 13.68 -31.05 -15.81
CA ASP A 180 14.63 -31.51 -16.82
C ASP A 180 16.02 -31.74 -16.20
N PHE A 181 16.43 -30.86 -15.29
CA PHE A 181 17.67 -31.03 -14.52
C PHE A 181 17.62 -32.27 -13.62
N LEU A 182 16.53 -32.46 -12.87
CA LEU A 182 16.37 -33.62 -11.98
C LEU A 182 16.36 -34.94 -12.75
N LYS A 183 15.71 -34.99 -13.92
CA LYS A 183 15.78 -36.14 -14.83
C LYS A 183 17.21 -36.41 -15.30
N LYS A 184 17.99 -35.36 -15.60
CA LYS A 184 19.40 -35.51 -15.99
C LYS A 184 20.26 -36.05 -14.85
N LEU A 185 20.00 -35.62 -13.62
CA LEU A 185 20.68 -36.15 -12.43
C LEU A 185 20.37 -37.63 -12.21
N GLN A 186 19.12 -38.04 -12.43
CA GLN A 186 18.69 -39.44 -12.34
C GLN A 186 19.21 -40.30 -13.50
N TYR A 187 19.28 -39.75 -14.71
CA TYR A 187 19.71 -40.43 -15.94
C TYR A 187 20.82 -39.64 -16.67
N PRO A 188 22.08 -39.71 -16.21
CA PRO A 188 23.18 -38.92 -16.79
C PRO A 188 23.44 -39.18 -18.27
N TRP A 189 23.12 -40.39 -18.75
CA TRP A 189 23.27 -40.82 -20.14
C TRP A 189 22.17 -40.34 -21.08
N ALA A 190 21.08 -39.73 -20.57
CA ALA A 190 20.00 -39.24 -21.40
C ALA A 190 20.47 -38.08 -22.32
N ARG A 191 20.08 -38.13 -23.59
CA ARG A 191 20.41 -37.10 -24.59
C ARG A 191 19.80 -35.76 -24.21
N GLU A 192 20.60 -34.71 -24.29
CA GLU A 192 20.17 -33.35 -24.01
C GLU A 192 19.56 -32.68 -25.26
N THR A 193 18.46 -31.96 -25.06
CA THR A 193 18.11 -30.83 -25.92
C THR A 193 18.92 -29.62 -25.46
N LYS A 194 19.94 -29.21 -26.23
CA LYS A 194 20.72 -28.01 -25.93
C LYS A 194 19.79 -26.82 -25.69
N ARG A 195 19.78 -26.29 -24.48
CA ARG A 195 19.18 -24.99 -24.15
C ARG A 195 20.26 -24.14 -23.50
N HIS A 196 20.86 -23.27 -24.29
CA HIS A 196 21.57 -22.12 -23.75
C HIS A 196 20.54 -20.99 -23.66
N PRO A 197 20.13 -20.54 -22.46
CA PRO A 197 19.39 -19.29 -22.39
C PRO A 197 20.28 -18.17 -22.94
N ALA A 198 19.68 -17.26 -23.69
CA ALA A 198 20.38 -16.06 -24.14
C ALA A 198 20.90 -15.28 -22.92
N GLU A 199 22.16 -14.85 -22.95
CA GLU A 199 22.69 -13.93 -21.95
C GLU A 199 22.26 -12.49 -22.27
N PRO A 200 21.82 -11.69 -21.28
CA PRO A 200 21.62 -12.05 -19.87
C PRO A 200 20.28 -12.76 -19.61
N LEU A 201 20.30 -13.77 -18.74
CA LEU A 201 19.10 -14.47 -18.30
C LEU A 201 18.32 -13.62 -17.28
N THR A 202 17.01 -13.52 -17.45
CA THR A 202 16.12 -12.84 -16.50
C THR A 202 15.36 -13.87 -15.66
N LEU A 203 15.42 -13.74 -14.35
CA LEU A 203 14.73 -14.59 -13.37
C LEU A 203 13.58 -13.82 -12.70
N PRO A 204 12.42 -14.46 -12.50
CA PRO A 204 11.32 -13.84 -11.77
C PRO A 204 11.63 -13.76 -10.27
N SER A 205 11.11 -12.72 -9.61
CA SER A 205 11.20 -12.54 -8.14
C SER A 205 10.65 -13.70 -7.31
N THR A 206 9.68 -14.43 -7.85
CA THR A 206 9.01 -15.54 -7.16
C THR A 206 9.84 -16.81 -7.13
N ASN A 207 10.80 -16.98 -8.05
CA ASN A 207 11.60 -18.19 -8.12
C ASN A 207 12.99 -17.96 -8.72
N THR A 208 13.98 -17.86 -7.85
CA THR A 208 15.34 -17.41 -8.18
C THR A 208 16.35 -18.55 -8.24
N ASN A 209 15.89 -19.80 -8.37
CA ASN A 209 16.79 -20.94 -8.56
C ASN A 209 17.55 -20.80 -9.88
N LEU A 210 18.86 -20.91 -9.80
CA LEU A 210 19.76 -20.91 -10.94
C LEU A 210 20.78 -22.03 -10.76
N ILE A 211 20.83 -22.95 -11.71
CA ILE A 211 21.75 -24.09 -11.71
C ILE A 211 22.64 -23.98 -12.94
N LEU A 212 23.94 -23.87 -12.73
CA LEU A 212 24.96 -23.78 -13.78
C LEU A 212 25.69 -25.11 -13.86
N VAL A 213 25.54 -25.84 -14.97
CA VAL A 213 26.24 -27.12 -15.20
C VAL A 213 27.57 -26.85 -15.89
N LEU A 214 28.64 -27.47 -15.39
CA LEU A 214 30.02 -27.30 -15.86
C LEU A 214 30.46 -28.46 -16.75
N ASN A 215 31.27 -28.16 -17.77
CA ASN A 215 31.90 -29.14 -18.66
C ASN A 215 33.12 -29.83 -18.00
N ALA A 216 32.92 -30.44 -16.84
CA ALA A 216 33.96 -31.12 -16.08
C ALA A 216 33.34 -32.16 -15.15
N ALA A 217 34.02 -33.26 -14.86
CA ALA A 217 33.59 -34.16 -13.79
C ALA A 217 34.11 -33.60 -12.45
N ILE A 218 33.24 -33.07 -11.59
CA ILE A 218 33.66 -32.55 -10.29
C ILE A 218 33.24 -33.56 -9.23
N TYR A 219 34.23 -34.13 -8.53
CA TYR A 219 34.02 -35.17 -7.53
C TYR A 219 34.10 -34.63 -6.11
N HIS A 220 34.71 -33.47 -5.91
CA HIS A 220 34.83 -32.80 -4.62
C HIS A 220 34.48 -31.32 -4.76
N LYS A 221 33.66 -30.82 -3.84
CA LYS A 221 33.16 -29.45 -3.83
C LYS A 221 34.27 -28.40 -3.72
N GLU A 222 35.43 -28.76 -3.17
CA GLU A 222 36.61 -27.91 -3.05
C GLU A 222 37.32 -27.67 -4.40
N GLN A 223 37.02 -28.43 -5.45
CA GLN A 223 37.65 -28.25 -6.76
C GLN A 223 37.15 -27.00 -7.50
N VAL A 224 35.96 -26.51 -7.15
CA VAL A 224 35.32 -25.35 -7.77
C VAL A 224 34.98 -24.31 -6.71
N GLN A 225 35.26 -23.06 -7.02
CA GLN A 225 34.83 -21.92 -6.22
C GLN A 225 33.95 -20.99 -7.04
N TYR A 226 33.02 -20.32 -6.36
CA TYR A 226 32.21 -19.28 -6.94
C TYR A 226 32.19 -18.01 -6.07
N GLU A 227 32.03 -16.87 -6.72
CA GLU A 227 31.79 -15.56 -6.11
C GLU A 227 30.53 -14.98 -6.74
N LEU A 228 29.68 -14.36 -5.93
CA LEU A 228 28.45 -13.71 -6.39
C LEU A 228 28.55 -12.21 -6.16
N VAL A 229 28.46 -11.45 -7.26
CA VAL A 229 28.49 -9.98 -7.26
C VAL A 229 27.11 -9.47 -7.65
N ARG A 230 26.55 -8.55 -6.86
CA ARG A 230 25.27 -7.88 -7.13
C ARG A 230 25.48 -6.38 -7.22
N ASN A 231 25.12 -5.78 -8.36
CA ASN A 231 25.28 -4.34 -8.59
C ASN A 231 26.70 -3.85 -8.23
N GLU A 232 27.73 -4.59 -8.65
CA GLU A 232 29.15 -4.32 -8.35
C GLU A 232 29.63 -4.63 -6.93
N ASP A 233 28.73 -4.87 -5.98
CA ASP A 233 29.06 -5.30 -4.63
C ASP A 233 29.19 -6.82 -4.51
N VAL A 234 30.25 -7.31 -3.86
CA VAL A 234 30.42 -8.74 -3.57
C VAL A 234 29.42 -9.14 -2.46
N VAL A 235 28.44 -9.96 -2.80
CA VAL A 235 27.43 -10.49 -1.85
C VAL A 235 27.88 -11.80 -1.25
N ILE A 236 28.48 -12.67 -2.07
CA ILE A 236 29.10 -13.92 -1.62
C ILE A 236 30.55 -13.87 -2.08
N PRO A 237 31.53 -13.77 -1.16
CA PRO A 237 32.94 -13.84 -1.54
C PRO A 237 33.27 -15.24 -2.05
N TRP A 238 34.46 -15.40 -2.64
CA TRP A 238 34.93 -16.70 -3.12
C TRP A 238 34.74 -17.81 -2.07
N THR A 239 33.84 -18.73 -2.38
CA THR A 239 33.51 -19.88 -1.55
C THR A 239 33.56 -21.16 -2.38
N ASN A 240 33.83 -22.29 -1.74
CA ASN A 240 33.78 -23.61 -2.38
C ASN A 240 32.35 -23.94 -2.82
N ASN A 241 32.23 -24.86 -3.78
CA ASN A 241 30.93 -25.34 -4.21
C ASN A 241 30.14 -25.93 -3.02
N ALA A 242 28.82 -25.95 -3.12
CA ALA A 242 27.96 -26.51 -2.08
C ALA A 242 27.92 -28.05 -2.12
N TYR A 243 28.15 -28.65 -3.30
CA TYR A 243 27.96 -30.08 -3.54
C TYR A 243 29.15 -30.69 -4.30
N ASP A 244 29.37 -31.99 -4.09
CA ASP A 244 30.35 -32.83 -4.79
C ASP A 244 29.82 -33.23 -6.18
N ASN A 245 29.55 -32.23 -7.03
CA ASN A 245 28.94 -32.41 -8.34
C ASN A 245 29.44 -31.36 -9.35
N SER A 246 29.23 -31.66 -10.63
CA SER A 246 29.57 -30.80 -11.78
C SER A 246 28.63 -29.61 -12.01
N PHE A 247 27.90 -29.15 -10.99
CA PHE A 247 27.02 -28.00 -11.13
C PHE A 247 27.12 -27.07 -9.90
N VAL A 248 26.84 -25.79 -10.12
CA VAL A 248 26.72 -24.77 -9.08
C VAL A 248 25.25 -24.37 -8.98
N TRP A 249 24.67 -24.52 -7.79
CA TRP A 249 23.26 -24.21 -7.53
C TRP A 249 23.13 -23.00 -6.63
N LEU A 250 22.54 -21.95 -7.17
CA LEU A 250 22.31 -20.65 -6.57
C LEU A 250 20.80 -20.50 -6.26
N LYS A 251 20.45 -19.97 -5.07
CA LYS A 251 19.07 -19.84 -4.57
C LYS A 251 18.84 -18.53 -3.80
N ASP A 252 17.58 -18.10 -3.74
CA ASP A 252 17.04 -17.08 -2.82
C ASP A 252 17.67 -15.68 -2.92
N TYR A 253 17.69 -15.11 -4.13
CA TYR A 253 18.28 -13.80 -4.38
C TYR A 253 17.27 -12.65 -4.41
N LYS A 254 17.68 -11.50 -3.85
CA LYS A 254 16.91 -10.25 -3.95
C LYS A 254 16.94 -9.71 -5.39
N PRO A 255 15.97 -8.88 -5.78
CA PRO A 255 15.98 -8.20 -7.09
C PRO A 255 17.28 -7.42 -7.32
N GLY A 256 17.79 -7.46 -8.57
CA GLY A 256 19.02 -6.77 -8.96
C GLY A 256 19.78 -7.47 -10.08
N THR A 257 20.89 -6.86 -10.49
CA THR A 257 21.79 -7.39 -11.53
C THR A 257 22.91 -8.19 -10.88
N TYR A 258 23.07 -9.45 -11.28
CA TYR A 258 24.04 -10.37 -10.71
C TYR A 258 25.09 -10.82 -11.73
N GLN A 259 26.29 -11.08 -11.21
CA GLN A 259 27.38 -11.76 -11.90
C GLN A 259 27.85 -12.92 -11.02
N VAL A 260 27.77 -14.14 -11.54
CA VAL A 260 28.40 -15.32 -10.95
C VAL A 260 29.78 -15.45 -11.55
N ARG A 261 30.81 -15.45 -10.73
CA ARG A 261 32.18 -15.70 -11.15
C ARG A 261 32.59 -17.08 -10.66
N LEU A 262 33.09 -17.92 -11.56
CA LEU A 262 33.44 -19.31 -11.31
C LEU A 262 34.92 -19.50 -11.58
N ARG A 263 35.62 -20.24 -10.72
CA ARG A 263 37.02 -20.64 -10.94
C ARG A 263 37.28 -22.04 -10.40
N TYR A 264 38.32 -22.69 -10.93
CA TYR A 264 38.86 -23.88 -10.30
C TYR A 264 39.86 -23.49 -9.22
N THR A 265 39.83 -24.18 -8.08
CA THR A 265 40.71 -23.87 -6.93
C THR A 265 42.19 -24.02 -7.28
N ALA A 266 42.53 -24.95 -8.19
CA ALA A 266 43.89 -25.16 -8.67
C ALA A 266 44.43 -24.02 -9.57
N GLN A 267 43.54 -23.24 -10.21
CA GLN A 267 43.90 -22.13 -11.09
C GLN A 267 42.99 -20.91 -10.83
N PRO A 268 43.14 -20.24 -9.68
CA PRO A 268 42.23 -19.16 -9.27
C PRO A 268 42.25 -17.93 -10.19
N GLN A 269 43.28 -17.79 -11.02
CA GLN A 269 43.43 -16.72 -12.01
C GLN A 269 42.49 -16.84 -13.22
N HIS A 270 41.96 -18.03 -13.50
CA HIS A 270 41.14 -18.29 -14.67
C HIS A 270 39.65 -18.34 -14.30
N VAL A 271 38.99 -17.19 -14.46
CA VAL A 271 37.59 -16.98 -14.03
C VAL A 271 36.63 -16.98 -15.22
N THR A 272 35.48 -17.62 -15.05
CA THR A 272 34.34 -17.57 -15.97
C THR A 272 33.20 -16.79 -15.32
N THR A 273 32.65 -15.81 -16.03
CA THR A 273 31.59 -14.94 -15.52
C THR A 273 30.27 -15.21 -16.25
N TYR A 274 29.20 -15.44 -15.50
CA TYR A 274 27.83 -15.59 -15.99
C TYR A 274 26.95 -14.47 -15.45
N ARG A 275 26.15 -13.82 -16.31
CA ARG A 275 25.31 -12.67 -15.93
C ARG A 275 23.83 -13.03 -15.94
N PHE A 276 23.13 -12.63 -14.89
CA PHE A 276 21.67 -12.77 -14.79
C PHE A 276 21.04 -11.60 -14.03
N VAL A 277 19.75 -11.37 -14.26
CA VAL A 277 18.97 -10.29 -13.62
C VAL A 277 17.81 -10.91 -12.87
N VAL A 278 17.57 -10.48 -11.64
CA VAL A 278 16.37 -10.85 -10.87
C VAL A 278 15.41 -9.67 -10.89
N GLU A 279 14.21 -9.88 -11.44
CA GLU A 279 13.19 -8.84 -11.50
C GLU A 279 12.62 -8.53 -10.10
N PRO A 280 12.18 -7.28 -9.83
CA PRO A 280 11.44 -6.96 -8.63
C PRO A 280 10.10 -7.69 -8.57
N ALA A 281 9.61 -7.95 -7.36
CA ALA A 281 8.26 -8.48 -7.19
C ALA A 281 7.22 -7.47 -7.70
N TRP A 282 6.09 -7.98 -8.21
CA TRP A 282 5.02 -7.15 -8.77
C TRP A 282 4.52 -6.11 -7.74
N TYR A 283 4.50 -6.46 -6.44
CA TYR A 283 4.10 -5.55 -5.35
C TYR A 283 5.22 -4.57 -4.93
N GLU A 284 6.47 -4.83 -5.31
CA GLU A 284 7.58 -3.89 -5.11
C GLU A 284 7.65 -2.84 -6.22
N SER A 285 6.96 -3.09 -7.34
CA SER A 285 6.90 -2.17 -8.47
C SER A 285 6.38 -0.79 -8.05
N ARG A 286 6.93 0.26 -8.66
CA ARG A 286 6.49 1.65 -8.42
C ARG A 286 5.00 1.81 -8.75
N GLY A 287 4.53 1.18 -9.82
CA GLY A 287 3.13 1.21 -10.24
C GLY A 287 2.18 0.66 -9.17
N PHE A 288 2.50 -0.48 -8.57
CA PHE A 288 1.67 -1.04 -7.50
C PHE A 288 1.63 -0.16 -6.25
N LYS A 289 2.78 0.38 -5.82
CA LYS A 289 2.83 1.31 -4.67
C LYS A 289 1.99 2.57 -4.91
N ILE A 290 2.03 3.12 -6.13
CA ILE A 290 1.20 4.26 -6.53
C ILE A 290 -0.29 3.88 -6.47
N MET A 291 -0.67 2.72 -7.02
CA MET A 291 -2.05 2.24 -6.99
C MET A 291 -2.58 2.12 -5.55
N VAL A 292 -1.82 1.50 -4.65
CA VAL A 292 -2.19 1.39 -3.23
C VAL A 292 -2.32 2.77 -2.59
N GLY A 293 -1.40 3.70 -2.88
CA GLY A 293 -1.50 5.08 -2.40
C GLY A 293 -2.77 5.79 -2.84
N ILE A 294 -3.19 5.63 -4.11
CA ILE A 294 -4.43 6.19 -4.64
C ILE A 294 -5.65 5.60 -3.92
N VAL A 295 -5.68 4.28 -3.71
CA VAL A 295 -6.79 3.61 -3.01
C VAL A 295 -6.91 4.13 -1.57
N VAL A 296 -5.79 4.24 -0.85
CA VAL A 296 -5.78 4.79 0.52
C VAL A 296 -6.26 6.24 0.54
N ALA A 297 -5.80 7.08 -0.38
CA ALA A 297 -6.25 8.47 -0.48
C ALA A 297 -7.75 8.59 -0.78
N ALA A 298 -8.27 7.74 -1.67
CA ALA A 298 -9.71 7.68 -1.97
C ALA A 298 -10.54 7.25 -0.75
N CYS A 299 -10.09 6.25 0.01
CA CYS A 299 -10.75 5.82 1.24
C CYS A 299 -10.77 6.95 2.28
N LEU A 300 -9.64 7.63 2.50
CA LEU A 300 -9.58 8.78 3.41
C LEU A 300 -10.48 9.93 2.95
N GLY A 301 -10.52 10.21 1.65
CA GLY A 301 -11.42 11.21 1.06
C GLY A 301 -12.90 10.86 1.26
N ALA A 302 -13.28 9.59 1.07
CA ALA A 302 -14.65 9.12 1.30
C ALA A 302 -15.06 9.23 2.78
N ILE A 303 -14.16 8.87 3.71
CA ILE A 303 -14.40 9.01 5.15
C ILE A 303 -14.57 10.49 5.52
N PHE A 304 -13.70 11.36 5.01
CA PHE A 304 -13.79 12.80 5.26
C PHE A 304 -15.10 13.38 4.72
N PHE A 305 -15.50 13.01 3.49
CA PHE A 305 -16.76 13.44 2.90
C PHE A 305 -17.98 12.96 3.72
N LEU A 306 -17.97 11.71 4.18
CA LEU A 306 -19.02 11.16 5.04
C LEU A 306 -19.15 11.95 6.36
N LEU A 307 -18.03 12.30 6.99
CA LEU A 307 -18.04 13.10 8.22
C LEU A 307 -18.65 14.49 7.98
N LEU A 308 -18.26 15.17 6.89
CA LEU A 308 -18.84 16.47 6.52
C LEU A 308 -20.34 16.36 6.26
N TYR A 309 -20.78 15.32 5.54
CA TYR A 309 -22.18 15.07 5.24
C TYR A 309 -23.01 14.85 6.52
N VAL A 310 -22.50 14.07 7.47
CA VAL A 310 -23.17 13.83 8.76
C VAL A 310 -23.28 15.12 9.58
N GLN A 311 -22.20 15.92 9.64
CA GLN A 311 -22.22 17.21 10.36
C GLN A 311 -23.24 18.19 9.76
N GLN A 312 -23.31 18.29 8.44
CA GLN A 312 -24.27 19.17 7.77
C GLN A 312 -25.72 18.73 8.06
N LYS A 313 -25.98 17.43 8.04
CA LYS A 313 -27.30 16.86 8.36
C LYS A 313 -27.70 17.10 9.82
N GLN A 314 -26.74 17.08 10.75
CA GLN A 314 -26.99 17.40 12.16
C GLN A 314 -27.36 18.88 12.36
N LYS A 315 -26.65 19.81 11.71
CA LYS A 315 -26.98 21.25 11.78
C LYS A 315 -28.40 21.54 11.29
N SER A 316 -28.76 21.00 10.13
CA SER A 316 -30.11 21.18 9.57
C SER A 316 -31.21 20.64 10.50
N ARG A 317 -30.98 19.48 11.16
CA ARG A 317 -31.91 18.94 12.16
C ARG A 317 -32.05 19.83 13.39
N GLN A 318 -30.95 20.42 13.87
CA GLN A 318 -30.98 21.33 15.01
C GLN A 318 -31.75 22.61 14.70
N GLU A 319 -31.55 23.19 13.51
CA GLU A 319 -32.29 24.37 13.06
C GLU A 319 -33.79 24.10 12.96
N LEU A 320 -34.17 22.97 12.36
CA LEU A 320 -35.58 22.57 12.26
C LEU A 320 -36.21 22.37 13.65
N ALA A 321 -35.52 21.66 14.54
CA ALA A 321 -35.99 21.44 15.91
C ALA A 321 -36.16 22.76 16.67
N LYS A 322 -35.25 23.73 16.49
CA LYS A 322 -35.36 25.06 17.10
C LYS A 322 -36.61 25.80 16.59
N LYS A 323 -36.84 25.81 15.27
CA LYS A 323 -38.03 26.44 14.67
C LYS A 323 -39.33 25.81 15.18
N THR A 324 -39.41 24.48 15.21
CA THR A 324 -40.57 23.75 15.72
C THR A 324 -40.84 24.07 17.19
N LYS A 325 -39.79 24.17 18.02
CA LYS A 325 -39.93 24.53 19.43
C LYS A 325 -40.55 25.92 19.61
N LEU A 326 -40.06 26.93 18.89
CA LEU A 326 -40.59 28.30 18.96
C LEU A 326 -42.07 28.38 18.53
N GLN A 327 -42.46 27.63 17.48
CA GLN A 327 -43.85 27.56 17.05
C GLN A 327 -44.77 26.96 18.12
N LEU A 328 -44.30 25.93 18.83
CA LEU A 328 -45.07 25.33 19.92
C LEU A 328 -45.22 26.27 21.12
N GLU A 329 -44.18 27.04 21.46
CA GLU A 329 -44.24 28.05 22.52
C GLU A 329 -45.27 29.15 22.19
N LEU A 330 -45.33 29.61 20.94
CA LEU A 330 -46.37 30.56 20.50
C LEU A 330 -47.77 29.99 20.60
N LYS A 331 -47.99 28.75 20.15
CA LYS A 331 -49.31 28.10 20.26
C LYS A 331 -49.76 27.94 21.70
N ALA A 332 -48.84 27.65 22.62
CA ALA A 332 -49.14 27.58 24.06
C ALA A 332 -49.55 28.95 24.64
N ILE A 333 -48.93 30.04 24.18
CA ILE A 333 -49.32 31.41 24.54
C ILE A 333 -50.73 31.73 24.01
N TYR A 334 -51.05 31.34 22.77
CA TYR A 334 -52.38 31.57 22.18
C TYR A 334 -53.52 30.81 22.89
N ALA A 335 -53.24 29.65 23.47
CA ALA A 335 -54.25 28.82 24.13
C ALA A 335 -54.68 29.32 25.53
N GLN A 336 -54.00 30.33 26.12
CA GLN A 336 -54.41 30.89 27.41
C GLN A 336 -55.63 31.82 27.27
N LEU A 337 -56.84 31.26 27.30
CA LEU A 337 -58.08 32.04 27.41
C LEU A 337 -58.09 32.86 28.71
N ASN A 338 -58.52 34.14 28.66
CA ASN A 338 -58.69 34.99 29.83
C ASN A 338 -59.90 34.52 30.67
N PRO A 339 -59.72 33.78 31.78
CA PRO A 339 -60.84 33.16 32.50
C PRO A 339 -61.77 34.21 33.09
N HIS A 340 -61.22 35.38 33.41
CA HIS A 340 -61.95 36.51 33.95
C HIS A 340 -62.94 37.10 32.94
N PHE A 341 -62.60 37.14 31.64
CA PHE A 341 -63.53 37.62 30.61
C PHE A 341 -64.77 36.72 30.49
N VAL A 342 -64.58 35.39 30.54
CA VAL A 342 -65.68 34.42 30.47
C VAL A 342 -66.64 34.56 31.66
N PHE A 343 -66.11 34.63 32.89
CA PHE A 343 -66.95 34.83 34.08
C PHE A 343 -67.72 36.17 34.03
N ASN A 344 -67.08 37.21 33.49
CA ASN A 344 -67.70 38.53 33.40
C ASN A 344 -68.84 38.59 32.39
N ALA A 345 -68.68 37.96 31.22
CA ALA A 345 -69.73 37.88 30.22
C ALA A 345 -70.99 37.17 30.76
N LEU A 346 -70.80 36.08 31.52
CA LEU A 346 -71.89 35.36 32.19
C LEU A 346 -72.64 36.24 33.20
N ASN A 347 -71.91 37.04 33.99
CA ASN A 347 -72.51 37.99 34.93
C ASN A 347 -73.29 39.11 34.21
N SER A 348 -72.79 39.62 33.08
CA SER A 348 -73.49 40.63 32.27
C SER A 348 -74.81 40.09 31.71
N ILE A 349 -74.81 38.84 31.22
CA ILE A 349 -76.02 38.15 30.73
C ILE A 349 -77.03 37.99 31.87
N GLN A 350 -76.59 37.53 33.05
CA GLN A 350 -77.45 37.43 34.22
C GLN A 350 -78.06 38.79 34.61
N GLY A 351 -77.28 39.87 34.52
CA GLY A 351 -77.73 41.23 34.78
C GLY A 351 -78.83 41.72 33.82
N LEU A 352 -78.70 41.43 32.52
CA LEU A 352 -79.72 41.77 31.50
C LEU A 352 -81.01 40.98 31.70
N ILE A 353 -80.90 39.69 32.02
CA ILE A 353 -82.06 38.83 32.37
C ILE A 353 -82.79 39.39 33.60
N ASN A 354 -82.05 39.77 34.64
CA ASN A 354 -82.64 40.35 35.86
C ASN A 354 -83.33 41.70 35.61
N LYS A 355 -82.90 42.46 34.59
CA LYS A 355 -83.54 43.72 34.14
C LYS A 355 -84.71 43.50 33.18
N GLN A 356 -85.11 42.24 32.93
CA GLN A 356 -86.14 41.84 31.95
C GLN A 356 -85.83 42.22 30.50
N ASP A 357 -84.57 42.54 30.16
CA ASP A 357 -84.12 42.77 28.79
C ASP A 357 -83.67 41.45 28.14
N ILE A 358 -84.66 40.64 27.77
CA ILE A 358 -84.43 39.31 27.17
C ILE A 358 -83.80 39.43 25.77
N GLN A 359 -84.13 40.48 25.02
CA GLN A 359 -83.55 40.69 23.69
C GLN A 359 -82.08 41.10 23.79
N GLY A 360 -81.74 42.04 24.68
CA GLY A 360 -80.35 42.42 24.96
C GLY A 360 -79.51 41.26 25.47
N ALA A 361 -80.06 40.42 26.36
CA ALA A 361 -79.38 39.22 26.86
C ALA A 361 -79.04 38.22 25.73
N ASN A 362 -79.98 37.97 24.82
CA ASN A 362 -79.76 37.06 23.68
C ASN A 362 -78.74 37.61 22.68
N ASN A 363 -78.80 38.92 22.39
CA ASN A 363 -77.81 39.56 21.52
C ASN A 363 -76.40 39.49 22.12
N TYR A 364 -76.28 39.79 23.42
CA TYR A 364 -75.02 39.68 24.16
C TYR A 364 -74.47 38.24 24.12
N LEU A 365 -75.32 37.23 24.34
CA LEU A 365 -74.91 35.83 24.30
C LEU A 365 -74.42 35.42 22.90
N SER A 366 -75.10 35.87 21.84
CA SER A 366 -74.71 35.60 20.45
C SER A 366 -73.37 36.25 20.10
N ASP A 367 -73.19 37.53 20.45
CA ASP A 367 -71.94 38.25 20.22
C ASP A 367 -70.77 37.65 21.04
N PHE A 368 -71.04 37.22 22.28
CA PHE A 368 -70.06 36.54 23.11
C PHE A 368 -69.65 35.17 22.54
N ALA A 369 -70.62 34.37 22.08
CA ALA A 369 -70.34 33.08 21.43
C ALA A 369 -69.56 33.26 20.12
N ARG A 370 -69.86 34.31 19.35
CA ARG A 370 -69.10 34.68 18.14
C ARG A 370 -67.65 35.00 18.50
N LEU A 371 -67.43 35.89 19.47
CA LEU A 371 -66.08 36.29 19.90
C LEU A 371 -65.26 35.10 20.42
N LEU A 372 -65.86 34.20 21.21
CA LEU A 372 -65.18 32.99 21.69
C LEU A 372 -64.78 32.06 20.54
N ARG A 373 -65.67 31.84 19.56
CA ARG A 373 -65.38 31.01 18.40
C ARG A 373 -64.29 31.63 17.53
N GLU A 374 -64.34 32.93 17.30
CA GLU A 374 -63.32 33.68 16.57
C GLU A 374 -61.97 33.59 17.28
N SER A 375 -61.92 33.79 18.60
CA SER A 375 -60.68 33.66 19.39
C SER A 375 -60.06 32.26 19.31
N LEU A 376 -60.86 31.20 19.46
CA LEU A 376 -60.37 29.82 19.34
C LEU A 376 -59.92 29.47 17.92
N THR A 377 -60.64 29.94 16.90
CA THR A 377 -60.29 29.68 15.49
C THR A 377 -59.00 30.42 15.11
N ASN A 378 -58.89 31.68 15.53
CA ASN A 378 -57.75 32.54 15.23
C ASN A 378 -56.51 32.17 16.05
N SER A 379 -56.65 31.53 17.22
CA SER A 379 -55.53 30.99 18.01
C SER A 379 -54.70 29.92 17.27
N ASN A 380 -55.27 29.27 16.24
CA ASN A 380 -54.59 28.28 15.42
C ASN A 380 -54.00 28.85 14.12
N LYS A 381 -54.23 30.15 13.86
CA LYS A 381 -53.68 30.86 12.70
C LYS A 381 -52.49 31.70 13.15
N ASP A 382 -51.43 31.74 12.36
CA ASP A 382 -50.30 32.62 12.63
C ASP A 382 -50.67 34.09 12.39
N GLU A 383 -51.49 34.35 11.36
CA GLU A 383 -51.98 35.67 10.97
C GLU A 383 -53.46 35.61 10.54
N ILE A 384 -54.17 36.74 10.69
CA ILE A 384 -55.53 36.96 10.19
C ILE A 384 -55.60 38.26 9.39
N SER A 385 -56.63 38.43 8.57
CA SER A 385 -56.82 39.69 7.85
C SER A 385 -57.10 40.87 8.80
N ILE A 386 -56.74 42.09 8.39
CA ILE A 386 -57.09 43.30 9.12
C ILE A 386 -58.61 43.39 9.31
N HIS A 387 -59.39 42.96 8.32
CA HIS A 387 -60.85 42.86 8.43
C HIS A 387 -61.29 41.97 9.60
N GLU A 388 -60.76 40.74 9.70
CA GLU A 388 -61.07 39.81 10.79
C GLU A 388 -60.68 40.40 12.16
N GLU A 389 -59.53 41.08 12.27
CA GLU A 389 -59.10 41.73 13.52
C GLU A 389 -60.04 42.90 13.89
N LEU A 390 -60.44 43.75 12.93
CA LEU A 390 -61.38 44.85 13.16
C LEU A 390 -62.74 44.33 13.65
N GLN A 391 -63.27 43.27 13.04
CA GLN A 391 -64.53 42.63 13.45
C GLN A 391 -64.44 42.07 14.88
N GLY A 392 -63.32 41.43 15.22
CA GLY A 392 -63.06 40.91 16.56
C GLY A 392 -63.00 42.03 17.61
N LEU A 393 -62.24 43.09 17.33
CA LEU A 393 -62.13 44.26 18.22
C LEU A 393 -63.48 44.98 18.40
N ASP A 394 -64.25 45.14 17.34
CA ASP A 394 -65.58 45.75 17.40
C ASP A 394 -66.54 44.89 18.24
N THR A 395 -66.58 43.57 18.02
CA THR A 395 -67.41 42.66 18.84
C THR A 395 -67.01 42.72 20.31
N TYR A 396 -65.71 42.72 20.62
CA TYR A 396 -65.21 42.85 21.99
C TYR A 396 -65.62 44.18 22.64
N LEU A 397 -65.36 45.31 21.97
CA LEU A 397 -65.68 46.64 22.49
C LEU A 397 -67.19 46.87 22.66
N LYS A 398 -68.03 46.29 21.79
CA LYS A 398 -69.49 46.29 21.96
C LYS A 398 -69.93 45.60 23.24
N LEU A 399 -69.40 44.40 23.51
CA LEU A 399 -69.73 43.63 24.71
C LEU A 399 -69.30 44.35 25.99
N GLU A 400 -68.12 44.97 25.99
CA GLU A 400 -67.62 45.72 27.14
C GLU A 400 -68.32 47.07 27.31
N ARG A 401 -68.72 47.74 26.21
CA ARG A 401 -69.53 48.97 26.26
C ARG A 401 -70.86 48.75 26.97
N LEU A 402 -71.54 47.64 26.67
CA LEU A 402 -72.79 47.27 27.34
C LEU A 402 -72.62 47.03 28.85
N ARG A 403 -71.40 46.71 29.29
CA ARG A 403 -71.09 46.40 30.68
C ARG A 403 -70.68 47.63 31.48
N PHE A 404 -69.74 48.42 30.97
CA PHE A 404 -69.15 49.54 31.72
C PHE A 404 -69.77 50.89 31.39
N GLY A 405 -70.44 51.01 30.23
CA GLY A 405 -70.88 52.28 29.68
C GLY A 405 -69.67 53.11 29.24
N PHE A 406 -69.41 53.24 27.94
CA PHE A 406 -68.40 54.13 27.37
C PHE A 406 -68.67 54.28 25.86
N GLU A 407 -68.01 55.22 25.20
CA GLU A 407 -68.04 55.30 23.74
C GLU A 407 -66.69 54.89 23.16
N TYR A 408 -66.72 54.23 22.00
CA TYR A 408 -65.50 53.86 21.29
C TYR A 408 -65.60 54.18 19.81
N GLN A 409 -64.46 54.40 19.18
CA GLN A 409 -64.35 54.59 17.74
C GLN A 409 -63.18 53.75 17.21
N ILE A 410 -63.46 52.95 16.18
CA ILE A 410 -62.44 52.26 15.39
C ILE A 410 -62.37 52.95 14.03
N SER A 411 -61.21 53.44 13.64
CA SER A 411 -60.98 54.13 12.36
C SER A 411 -59.85 53.47 11.59
N LEU A 412 -60.10 53.20 10.31
CA LEU A 412 -59.14 52.68 9.34
C LEU A 412 -58.86 53.78 8.31
N ALA A 413 -57.59 54.10 8.07
CA ALA A 413 -57.23 55.04 7.01
C ALA A 413 -57.60 54.49 5.62
N ASP A 414 -58.09 55.35 4.73
CA ASP A 414 -58.49 54.96 3.35
C ASP A 414 -57.35 54.34 2.52
N SER A 415 -56.10 54.56 2.93
CA SER A 415 -54.89 54.00 2.32
C SER A 415 -54.63 52.52 2.68
N ILE A 416 -55.47 51.91 3.53
CA ILE A 416 -55.38 50.51 3.94
C ILE A 416 -56.63 49.77 3.44
N ASN A 417 -56.43 48.81 2.54
CA ASN A 417 -57.50 47.86 2.21
C ASN A 417 -57.53 46.76 3.30
N PRO A 418 -58.64 46.61 4.06
CA PRO A 418 -58.72 45.65 5.16
C PRO A 418 -58.64 44.17 4.71
N TYR A 419 -58.77 43.89 3.41
CA TYR A 419 -58.67 42.54 2.85
C TYR A 419 -57.28 42.19 2.30
N ASP A 420 -56.41 43.19 2.06
CA ASP A 420 -55.11 42.98 1.41
C ASP A 420 -53.96 42.83 2.41
N GLY A 421 -54.18 43.15 3.70
CA GLY A 421 -53.18 43.03 4.76
C GLY A 421 -53.56 41.97 5.80
N SER A 422 -52.56 41.21 6.25
CA SER A 422 -52.66 40.32 7.41
C SER A 422 -52.06 40.98 8.66
N ILE A 423 -52.40 40.53 9.86
CA ILE A 423 -51.83 40.95 11.13
C ILE A 423 -51.73 39.70 12.04
N PRO A 424 -50.73 39.59 12.93
CA PRO A 424 -50.66 38.46 13.84
C PRO A 424 -51.93 38.34 14.69
N ALA A 425 -52.54 37.17 14.66
CA ALA A 425 -53.88 36.94 15.19
C ALA A 425 -53.99 37.27 16.69
N LEU A 426 -55.01 38.01 17.16
CA LEU A 426 -55.20 38.29 18.60
C LEU A 426 -54.10 39.17 19.22
N LEU A 427 -53.32 39.92 18.43
CA LEU A 427 -52.24 40.76 18.96
C LEU A 427 -52.78 42.06 19.58
N LEU A 428 -53.80 42.66 18.97
CA LEU A 428 -54.35 43.94 19.44
C LEU A 428 -55.34 43.76 20.58
N GLN A 429 -56.06 42.64 20.59
CA GLN A 429 -57.10 42.36 21.59
C GLN A 429 -56.60 42.61 23.03
N PRO A 430 -55.48 42.07 23.55
CA PRO A 430 -55.02 42.33 24.91
C PRO A 430 -54.76 43.81 25.23
N LEU A 431 -54.36 44.60 24.23
CA LEU A 431 -54.12 46.03 24.41
C LEU A 431 -55.45 46.79 24.54
N VAL A 432 -56.45 46.40 23.75
CA VAL A 432 -57.81 46.92 23.87
C VAL A 432 -58.48 46.46 25.18
N GLU A 433 -58.23 45.22 25.62
CA GLU A 433 -58.67 44.74 26.95
C GLU A 433 -58.12 45.62 28.07
N ASN A 434 -56.84 46.01 27.97
CA ASN A 434 -56.22 46.90 28.94
C ASN A 434 -56.85 48.31 28.92
N ALA A 435 -57.12 48.87 27.73
CA ALA A 435 -57.77 50.18 27.59
C ALA A 435 -59.18 50.19 28.22
N VAL A 436 -59.97 49.12 28.05
CA VAL A 436 -61.26 48.97 28.73
C VAL A 436 -61.08 48.89 30.24
N LYS A 437 -60.26 47.94 30.70
CA LYS A 437 -60.17 47.59 32.12
C LYS A 437 -59.57 48.74 32.96
N HIS A 438 -58.51 49.37 32.47
CA HIS A 438 -57.74 50.35 33.21
C HIS A 438 -58.04 51.80 32.79
N GLY A 439 -58.47 52.01 31.54
CA GLY A 439 -58.78 53.33 31.02
C GLY A 439 -60.20 53.78 31.39
N VAL A 440 -61.22 53.07 30.90
CA VAL A 440 -62.61 53.58 30.89
C VAL A 440 -63.57 52.90 31.87
N SER A 441 -63.23 51.74 32.45
CA SER A 441 -64.16 50.94 33.28
C SER A 441 -64.78 51.69 34.47
N ALA A 442 -64.10 52.72 35.00
CA ALA A 442 -64.57 53.54 36.12
C ALA A 442 -65.17 54.89 35.70
N LEU A 443 -65.14 55.24 34.40
CA LEU A 443 -65.56 56.55 33.89
C LEU A 443 -67.01 56.56 33.39
N GLY A 444 -67.63 55.40 33.16
CA GLY A 444 -68.97 55.32 32.60
C GLY A 444 -69.06 56.06 31.26
N ASP A 445 -70.20 56.69 30.97
CA ASP A 445 -70.47 57.36 29.69
C ASP A 445 -69.47 58.49 29.32
N ALA A 446 -68.62 58.92 30.25
CA ALA A 446 -67.51 59.85 29.99
C ALA A 446 -66.27 59.16 29.38
N GLY A 447 -66.18 57.83 29.45
CA GLY A 447 -65.10 57.01 28.91
C GLY A 447 -65.07 57.02 27.39
N ARG A 448 -63.87 57.15 26.81
CA ARG A 448 -63.61 57.15 25.38
C ARG A 448 -62.42 56.25 25.06
N ILE A 449 -62.61 55.33 24.11
CA ILE A 449 -61.53 54.53 23.52
C ILE A 449 -61.45 54.82 22.02
N GLN A 450 -60.26 55.06 21.50
CA GLN A 450 -60.03 55.20 20.07
C GLN A 450 -58.99 54.18 19.60
N VAL A 451 -59.34 53.41 18.57
CA VAL A 451 -58.42 52.50 17.88
C VAL A 451 -58.25 53.01 16.46
N ARG A 452 -57.02 53.39 16.10
CA ARG A 452 -56.71 54.00 14.81
C ARG A 452 -55.66 53.19 14.07
N PHE A 453 -55.96 52.83 12.84
CA PHE A 453 -55.05 52.18 11.92
C PHE A 453 -54.65 53.20 10.84
N ASP A 454 -53.38 53.58 10.82
CA ASP A 454 -52.79 54.46 9.82
C ASP A 454 -51.69 53.75 9.05
N ARG A 455 -51.38 54.26 7.86
CA ARG A 455 -50.26 53.81 7.04
C ARG A 455 -49.29 54.97 6.82
N ILE A 456 -48.02 54.75 7.14
CA ILE A 456 -46.91 55.65 6.81
C ILE A 456 -45.92 54.87 5.95
N ASN A 457 -45.86 55.18 4.66
CA ASN A 457 -45.10 54.42 3.66
C ASN A 457 -45.48 52.91 3.71
N ASP A 458 -44.52 52.03 3.98
CA ASP A 458 -44.74 50.58 4.10
C ASP A 458 -44.97 50.13 5.55
N THR A 459 -45.11 51.06 6.48
CA THR A 459 -45.34 50.77 7.90
C THR A 459 -46.81 50.96 8.26
N MET A 460 -47.42 49.96 8.89
CA MET A 460 -48.73 50.10 9.52
C MET A 460 -48.55 50.59 10.96
N LEU A 461 -49.29 51.63 11.33
CA LEU A 461 -49.36 52.13 12.70
C LEU A 461 -50.72 51.82 13.27
N VAL A 462 -50.76 51.15 14.42
CA VAL A 462 -51.99 50.90 15.17
C VAL A 462 -51.89 51.61 16.51
N GLN A 463 -52.73 52.61 16.70
CA GLN A 463 -52.78 53.41 17.92
C GLN A 463 -54.05 53.07 18.70
N ILE A 464 -53.88 52.78 19.98
CA ILE A 464 -54.97 52.54 20.93
C ILE A 464 -54.84 53.60 22.01
N SER A 465 -55.83 54.48 22.12
CA SER A 465 -55.87 55.54 23.12
C SER A 465 -57.14 55.49 23.96
N ASP A 466 -57.01 55.86 25.23
CA ASP A 466 -58.13 56.02 26.17
C ASP A 466 -57.99 57.34 26.94
N ASN A 467 -59.10 57.85 27.49
CA ASN A 467 -59.13 59.06 28.31
C ASN A 467 -59.12 58.78 29.82
N GLY A 468 -58.54 57.64 30.23
CA GLY A 468 -58.42 57.23 31.63
C GLY A 468 -57.36 58.00 32.42
N ASN A 469 -57.04 57.50 33.62
CA ASN A 469 -56.06 58.12 34.52
C ASN A 469 -54.58 57.93 34.10
N GLY A 470 -54.33 57.45 32.88
CA GLY A 470 -52.99 57.14 32.36
C GLY A 470 -52.26 56.02 33.10
N PHE A 471 -51.05 55.70 32.66
CA PHE A 471 -50.15 54.77 33.39
C PHE A 471 -49.55 55.48 34.61
N ARG A 472 -50.17 55.37 35.79
CA ARG A 472 -49.58 55.92 37.03
C ARG A 472 -48.22 55.26 37.32
N GLY A 473 -47.18 56.09 37.46
CA GLY A 473 -45.76 55.71 37.50
C GLY A 473 -45.29 54.80 38.65
N ASP A 474 -46.17 54.36 39.55
CA ASP A 474 -45.81 53.53 40.71
C ASP A 474 -46.43 52.12 40.68
N ALA A 475 -47.17 51.75 39.64
CA ALA A 475 -47.53 50.34 39.40
C ALA A 475 -46.39 49.67 38.61
N PRO A 476 -45.88 48.49 39.01
CA PRO A 476 -44.81 47.83 38.29
C PRO A 476 -45.22 47.69 36.83
N THR A 477 -44.35 48.17 35.96
CA THR A 477 -44.45 48.19 34.51
C THR A 477 -45.20 46.97 33.93
N GLY A 478 -46.50 47.18 33.67
CA GLY A 478 -47.36 46.27 32.92
C GLY A 478 -47.95 45.11 33.73
N GLY A 479 -49.28 45.09 33.89
CA GLY A 479 -49.97 43.87 34.33
C GLY A 479 -49.59 42.66 33.46
N PHE A 480 -49.82 41.45 33.98
CA PHE A 480 -49.45 40.18 33.34
C PHE A 480 -49.76 40.12 31.82
N GLY A 481 -50.87 40.74 31.38
CA GLY A 481 -51.24 40.86 29.96
C GLY A 481 -50.27 41.67 29.09
N LEU A 482 -49.78 42.84 29.55
CA LEU A 482 -48.81 43.66 28.79
C LEU A 482 -47.44 42.99 28.67
N LYS A 483 -47.02 42.27 29.72
CA LYS A 483 -45.79 41.46 29.68
C LYS A 483 -45.93 40.34 28.64
N LEU A 484 -47.05 39.62 28.65
CA LEU A 484 -47.31 38.54 27.69
C LEU A 484 -47.38 39.06 26.24
N THR A 485 -48.00 40.23 26.01
CA THR A 485 -48.01 40.87 24.69
C THR A 485 -46.60 41.26 24.24
N ARG A 486 -45.74 41.77 25.14
CA ARG A 486 -44.34 42.09 24.80
C ARG A 486 -43.50 40.85 24.50
N ASP A 487 -43.62 39.80 25.32
CA ASP A 487 -42.94 38.52 25.09
C ASP A 487 -43.36 37.93 23.74
N ARG A 488 -44.66 38.03 23.41
CA ARG A 488 -45.19 37.62 22.12
C ARG A 488 -44.62 38.43 20.95
N ILE A 489 -44.58 39.76 21.05
CA ILE A 489 -44.00 40.63 20.00
C ILE A 489 -42.53 40.26 19.75
N ASN A 490 -41.76 40.02 20.82
CA ASN A 490 -40.37 39.59 20.70
C ASN A 490 -40.22 38.26 19.95
N LEU A 491 -41.09 37.28 20.26
CA LEU A 491 -41.10 35.98 19.57
C LEU A 491 -41.48 36.11 18.09
N LEU A 492 -42.48 36.93 17.77
CA LEU A 492 -42.90 37.17 16.38
C LEU A 492 -41.78 37.84 15.57
N THR A 493 -41.11 38.84 16.15
CA THR A 493 -39.96 39.50 15.53
C THR A 493 -38.75 38.56 15.39
N GLU A 494 -38.53 37.61 16.31
CA GLU A 494 -37.48 36.59 16.17
C GLU A 494 -37.78 35.60 15.03
N LEU A 495 -39.05 35.27 14.81
CA LEU A 495 -39.49 34.39 13.73
C LEU A 495 -39.51 35.05 12.36
N ASN A 496 -39.88 36.34 12.28
CA ASN A 496 -39.93 37.11 11.04
C ASN A 496 -39.11 38.41 11.17
N ARG A 497 -37.80 38.31 10.95
CA ARG A 497 -36.87 39.45 11.09
C ARG A 497 -36.99 40.50 10.00
N GLU A 498 -37.64 40.19 8.88
CA GLU A 498 -37.82 41.12 7.76
C GLU A 498 -38.97 42.10 8.02
N GLN A 499 -39.90 41.74 8.90
CA GLN A 499 -41.07 42.54 9.26
C GLN A 499 -41.20 42.64 10.80
N PRO A 500 -40.34 43.44 11.46
CA PRO A 500 -40.36 43.55 12.92
C PRO A 500 -41.58 44.33 13.42
N ILE A 501 -42.07 43.94 14.60
CA ILE A 501 -43.17 44.61 15.30
C ILE A 501 -42.62 45.29 16.55
N GLU A 502 -42.97 46.56 16.76
CA GLU A 502 -42.54 47.35 17.91
C GLU A 502 -43.74 47.89 18.67
N LEU A 503 -43.69 47.82 20.01
CA LEU A 503 -44.70 48.39 20.91
C LEU A 503 -44.11 49.59 21.65
N GLU A 504 -44.67 50.76 21.40
CA GLU A 504 -44.34 52.02 22.07
C GLU A 504 -45.48 52.43 23.00
N ILE A 505 -45.14 52.78 24.24
CA ILE A 505 -46.08 53.29 25.25
C ILE A 505 -45.80 54.78 25.41
N ALA A 506 -46.79 55.64 25.14
CA ALA A 506 -46.62 57.07 25.33
C ALA A 506 -46.34 57.39 26.82
N PRO A 507 -45.58 58.47 27.12
CA PRO A 507 -45.32 58.88 28.50
C PRO A 507 -46.62 59.07 29.29
N PRO A 508 -46.60 58.86 30.63
CA PRO A 508 -47.78 59.06 31.46
C PRO A 508 -48.40 60.45 31.26
N SER A 509 -49.65 60.50 30.83
CA SER A 509 -50.43 61.72 30.73
C SER A 509 -51.57 61.69 31.76
N PRO A 510 -51.88 62.82 32.44
CA PRO A 510 -53.04 62.91 33.32
C PRO A 510 -54.38 62.84 32.57
N THR A 511 -54.38 62.86 31.23
CA THR A 511 -55.58 62.88 30.39
C THR A 511 -55.81 61.59 29.58
N GLY A 512 -55.05 60.52 29.85
CA GLY A 512 -55.22 59.26 29.12
C GLY A 512 -53.95 58.43 28.96
N ALA A 513 -54.10 57.24 28.37
CA ALA A 513 -53.00 56.41 27.92
C ALA A 513 -53.07 56.20 26.40
N THR A 514 -51.90 56.18 25.73
CA THR A 514 -51.79 55.89 24.30
C THR A 514 -50.71 54.82 24.08
N LEU A 515 -51.07 53.77 23.37
CA LEU A 515 -50.20 52.68 22.93
C LEU A 515 -50.11 52.70 21.41
N THR A 516 -48.89 52.60 20.87
CA THR A 516 -48.67 52.54 19.41
C THR A 516 -47.92 51.26 19.07
N LEU A 517 -48.50 50.45 18.19
CA LEU A 517 -47.81 49.34 17.54
C LEU A 517 -47.34 49.77 16.15
N ARG A 518 -46.09 49.50 15.84
CA ARG A 518 -45.49 49.72 14.51
C ARG A 518 -45.20 48.38 13.87
N PHE A 519 -45.80 48.14 12.72
CA PHE A 519 -45.52 46.97 11.88
C PHE A 519 -44.67 47.44 10.70
N ASN A 520 -43.35 47.24 10.78
CA ASN A 520 -42.41 47.76 9.80
C ASN A 520 -42.38 46.86 8.55
N HIS A 521 -42.28 47.47 7.35
CA HIS A 521 -42.24 46.77 6.06
C HIS A 521 -43.44 45.83 5.81
N TRP A 522 -44.59 46.21 6.34
CA TRP A 522 -45.79 45.36 6.37
C TRP A 522 -46.63 45.45 5.09
N PHE A 523 -46.45 46.51 4.30
CA PHE A 523 -47.07 46.68 2.99
C PHE A 523 -46.04 46.69 1.83
N ALA A 524 -44.81 46.25 2.12
CA ALA A 524 -43.67 46.26 1.19
C ALA A 524 -43.69 45.11 0.18
#